data_AF-A0A2Z3V5Z0-F1
#
_entry.id   AF-A0A2Z3V5Z0-F1
#
_cell.length_a   1.000
_cell.length_b   1.000
_cell.length_c   1.000
_cell.angle_alpha   90.00
_cell.angle_beta   90.00
_cell.angle_gamma   90.00
#
_symmetry.space_group_name_H-M   'P 1'
#
loop_
_entity.id
_entity.type
_entity.pdbx_description
1 polymer ?
#
loop_
_entity_poly.entity_id
_entity_poly.type
_entity_poly.pdbx_seq_one_letter_code
_entity_poly.pdbx_strand_id
1 'polypeptide(L)'
;MIRQVVHDGVVHKVRRHLEPHAIWIRASPGADPAQLGGDLDVLADPVGATIDNGLRTWESLDQQLGILTWSALGLIGVAVVIALIGIANTLGLSVLERAREHAMLRALGLTRRQLRRMLATEAVLLSVVATVLGTVIGVGFAWVGYETFVTRALRDATMRVPWLSLGVVVLIAALAGLLAAVLPARRAARVIPAEGLSLD
;
A
#
# COMPACT_ATOMS: atom_id res chain seq x y z
N MET A 1 -1.55 -33.73 -3.97
CA MET A 1 -0.87 -35.04 -3.86
C MET A 1 -1.31 -35.71 -2.56
N ILE A 2 -2.48 -36.35 -2.55
CA ILE A 2 -2.89 -37.33 -1.51
C ILE A 2 -3.59 -38.44 -2.27
N ARG A 3 -2.86 -39.55 -2.44
CA ARG A 3 -3.26 -40.72 -3.22
C ARG A 3 -3.96 -41.69 -2.27
N GLN A 4 -5.10 -42.20 -2.70
CA GLN A 4 -5.92 -43.22 -2.05
C GLN A 4 -5.08 -44.32 -1.40
N VAL A 5 -5.37 -44.63 -0.14
CA VAL A 5 -5.16 -45.96 0.43
C VAL A 5 -6.42 -46.32 1.22
N VAL A 6 -7.40 -46.91 0.54
CA VAL A 6 -8.44 -47.71 1.21
C VAL A 6 -8.56 -48.99 0.40
N HIS A 7 -8.18 -50.12 1.01
CA HIS A 7 -8.29 -51.45 0.45
C HIS A 7 -9.77 -51.84 0.26
N ASP A 8 -10.11 -52.36 -0.94
CA ASP A 8 -11.47 -52.75 -1.35
C ASP A 8 -12.15 -53.80 -0.45
N GLY A 9 -11.38 -54.51 0.39
CA GLY A 9 -11.91 -55.50 1.34
C GLY A 9 -12.54 -54.94 2.62
N VAL A 10 -12.27 -53.68 2.99
CA VAL A 10 -12.77 -53.09 4.25
C VAL A 10 -14.16 -52.45 4.07
N VAL A 11 -14.51 -52.06 2.83
CA VAL A 11 -15.73 -51.28 2.52
C VAL A 11 -17.02 -52.09 2.70
N HIS A 12 -16.97 -53.42 2.54
CA HIS A 12 -18.18 -54.24 2.57
C HIS A 12 -18.66 -54.66 3.98
N LYS A 13 -17.77 -54.66 4.99
CA LYS A 13 -18.12 -55.11 6.36
C LYS A 13 -18.69 -54.01 7.27
N VAL A 14 -18.47 -52.74 6.94
CA VAL A 14 -18.86 -51.59 7.79
C VAL A 14 -20.18 -50.95 7.34
N ARG A 15 -20.71 -51.34 6.18
CA ARG A 15 -21.87 -50.69 5.52
C ARG A 15 -23.21 -50.80 6.26
N ARG A 16 -23.33 -51.65 7.29
CA ARG A 16 -24.62 -51.85 7.98
C ARG A 16 -24.85 -50.95 9.18
N HIS A 17 -23.84 -50.26 9.74
CA HIS A 17 -23.95 -49.47 10.99
C HIS A 17 -23.26 -48.10 10.92
N LEU A 18 -23.04 -47.54 9.72
CA LEU A 18 -22.46 -46.21 9.56
C LEU A 18 -23.58 -45.19 9.39
N GLU A 19 -24.00 -44.56 10.48
CA GLU A 19 -24.62 -43.24 10.40
C GLU A 19 -23.60 -42.31 9.71
N PRO A 20 -23.95 -41.55 8.66
CA PRO A 20 -23.02 -40.61 8.05
C PRO A 20 -22.66 -39.50 9.04
N HIS A 21 -21.47 -39.56 9.62
CA HIS A 21 -21.02 -38.56 10.61
C HIS A 21 -20.49 -37.25 9.98
N ALA A 22 -20.20 -37.22 8.67
CA ALA A 22 -19.75 -36.02 7.96
C ALA A 22 -20.06 -36.10 6.46
N ILE A 23 -20.52 -34.98 5.88
CA ILE A 23 -20.75 -34.82 4.44
C ILE A 23 -19.80 -33.73 3.93
N TRP A 24 -18.94 -34.10 2.97
CA TRP A 24 -17.99 -33.17 2.35
C TRP A 24 -18.63 -32.55 1.11
N ILE A 25 -18.86 -31.24 1.15
CA ILE A 25 -19.42 -30.48 0.03
C ILE A 25 -18.31 -29.62 -0.57
N ARG A 26 -18.15 -29.70 -1.90
CA ARG A 26 -17.21 -28.84 -2.63
C ARG A 26 -18.02 -27.78 -3.39
N ALA A 27 -17.72 -26.51 -3.12
CA ALA A 27 -18.29 -25.41 -3.88
C ALA A 27 -17.79 -25.42 -5.34
N SER A 28 -18.63 -24.98 -6.26
CA SER A 28 -18.24 -24.73 -7.65
C SER A 28 -17.24 -23.57 -7.74
N PRO A 29 -16.33 -23.54 -8.73
CA PRO A 29 -15.36 -22.46 -8.88
C PRO A 29 -16.08 -21.10 -9.04
N GLY A 30 -15.72 -20.12 -8.21
CA GLY A 30 -16.28 -18.76 -8.26
C GLY A 30 -17.59 -18.55 -7.49
N ALA A 31 -18.06 -19.53 -6.72
CA ALA A 31 -19.21 -19.33 -5.84
C ALA A 31 -18.86 -18.36 -4.70
N ASP A 32 -19.79 -17.44 -4.39
CA ASP A 32 -19.65 -16.47 -3.31
C ASP A 32 -19.71 -17.19 -1.95
N PRO A 33 -18.63 -17.19 -1.15
CA PRO A 33 -18.56 -17.91 0.12
C PRO A 33 -19.62 -17.46 1.13
N ALA A 34 -20.00 -16.18 1.11
CA ALA A 34 -20.96 -15.61 2.06
C ALA A 34 -22.38 -16.08 1.76
N GLN A 35 -22.76 -16.10 0.48
CA GLN A 35 -24.06 -16.63 0.04
C GLN A 35 -24.13 -18.14 0.26
N LEU A 36 -23.05 -18.86 -0.06
CA LEU A 36 -22.98 -20.31 0.12
C LEU A 36 -23.07 -20.70 1.61
N GLY A 37 -22.48 -19.91 2.51
CA GLY A 37 -22.56 -20.12 3.95
C GLY A 37 -24.00 -19.97 4.46
N GLY A 38 -24.72 -18.94 4.01
CA GLY A 38 -26.12 -18.72 4.36
C GLY A 38 -27.05 -19.81 3.84
N ASP A 39 -26.89 -20.23 2.58
CA ASP A 39 -27.69 -21.31 1.98
C ASP A 39 -27.46 -22.65 2.69
N LEU A 40 -26.24 -22.91 3.15
CA LEU A 40 -25.91 -24.12 3.90
C LEU A 40 -26.51 -24.10 5.31
N ASP A 41 -26.53 -22.96 6.01
CA ASP A 41 -27.18 -22.85 7.33
C ASP A 41 -28.68 -23.17 7.26
N VAL A 42 -29.37 -22.62 6.26
CA VAL A 42 -30.80 -22.87 6.02
C VAL A 42 -31.08 -24.36 5.80
N LEU A 43 -30.14 -25.09 5.20
CA LEU A 43 -30.25 -26.53 4.95
C LEU A 43 -29.79 -27.39 6.15
N ALA A 44 -28.94 -26.87 7.02
CA ALA A 44 -28.38 -27.58 8.16
C ALA A 44 -29.22 -27.47 9.43
N ASP A 45 -29.90 -26.33 9.63
CA ASP A 45 -30.80 -26.06 10.76
C ASP A 45 -31.87 -27.15 10.96
N PRO A 46 -32.57 -27.64 9.92
CA PRO A 46 -33.60 -28.68 10.07
C PRO A 46 -33.05 -30.06 10.47
N VAL A 47 -31.76 -30.31 10.24
CA VAL A 47 -31.11 -31.62 10.44
C VAL A 47 -30.25 -31.61 11.71
N GLY A 48 -30.12 -30.46 12.39
CA GLY A 48 -29.25 -30.30 13.56
C GLY A 48 -27.77 -30.52 13.25
N ALA A 49 -27.38 -30.34 11.99
CA ALA A 49 -26.02 -30.57 11.53
C ALA A 49 -25.15 -29.33 11.80
N THR A 50 -24.01 -29.52 12.45
CA THR A 50 -23.03 -28.43 12.64
C THR A 50 -22.16 -28.29 11.41
N ILE A 51 -22.18 -27.12 10.79
CA ILE A 51 -21.32 -26.80 9.64
C ILE A 51 -19.95 -26.38 10.16
N ASP A 52 -18.98 -27.30 10.08
CA ASP A 52 -17.56 -26.97 10.18
C ASP A 52 -17.03 -26.68 8.77
N ASN A 53 -17.14 -25.42 8.33
CA ASN A 53 -16.61 -24.99 7.04
C ASN A 53 -15.33 -24.17 7.24
N GLY A 54 -14.34 -24.38 6.35
CA GLY A 54 -13.17 -23.51 6.30
C GLY A 54 -13.50 -22.10 5.82
N LEU A 55 -14.62 -21.91 5.10
CA LEU A 55 -15.02 -20.64 4.45
C LEU A 55 -15.24 -19.50 5.46
N ARG A 56 -15.86 -19.75 6.61
CA ARG A 56 -16.09 -18.80 7.71
C ARG A 56 -14.79 -18.38 8.38
N THR A 57 -13.88 -19.34 8.52
CA THR A 57 -12.53 -19.08 9.03
C THR A 57 -11.77 -18.16 8.05
N TRP A 58 -11.90 -18.38 6.74
CA TRP A 58 -11.27 -17.51 5.74
C TRP A 58 -11.92 -16.13 5.64
N GLU A 59 -13.24 -16.04 5.74
CA GLU A 59 -13.98 -14.77 5.70
C GLU A 59 -13.67 -13.88 6.92
N SER A 60 -13.64 -14.46 8.12
CA SER A 60 -13.26 -13.72 9.33
C SER A 60 -11.80 -13.26 9.31
N LEU A 61 -10.90 -14.07 8.73
CA LEU A 61 -9.51 -13.66 8.50
C LEU A 61 -9.40 -12.54 7.45
N ASP A 62 -10.13 -12.62 6.34
CA ASP A 62 -10.10 -11.61 5.29
C ASP A 62 -10.63 -10.25 5.79
N GLN A 63 -11.71 -10.27 6.59
CA GLN A 63 -12.22 -9.05 7.24
C GLN A 63 -11.19 -8.44 8.20
N GLN A 64 -10.52 -9.25 9.03
CA GLN A 64 -9.49 -8.76 9.94
C GLN A 64 -8.29 -8.17 9.19
N LEU A 65 -7.80 -8.86 8.15
CA LEU A 65 -6.71 -8.38 7.29
C LEU A 65 -7.12 -7.10 6.55
N GLY A 66 -8.38 -7.01 6.13
CA GLY A 66 -8.98 -5.82 5.52
C GLY A 66 -8.91 -4.61 6.45
N ILE A 67 -9.38 -4.74 7.70
CA ILE A 67 -9.33 -3.65 8.69
C ILE A 67 -7.88 -3.20 8.95
N LEU A 68 -6.94 -4.14 9.08
CA LEU A 68 -5.52 -3.83 9.25
C LEU A 68 -4.95 -3.09 8.02
N THR A 69 -5.34 -3.51 6.82
CA THR A 69 -4.89 -2.87 5.57
C THR A 69 -5.45 -1.45 5.43
N TRP A 70 -6.74 -1.25 5.67
CA TRP A 70 -7.38 0.06 5.56
C TRP A 70 -6.88 1.05 6.62
N SER A 71 -6.67 0.58 7.85
CA SER A 71 -6.08 1.42 8.91
C SER A 71 -4.64 1.80 8.61
N ALA A 72 -3.82 0.86 8.12
CA ALA A 72 -2.46 1.16 7.67
C ALA A 72 -2.45 2.16 6.51
N LEU A 73 -3.32 2.00 5.50
CA LEU A 73 -3.46 2.95 4.39
C LEU A 73 -3.89 4.33 4.88
N GLY A 74 -4.79 4.42 5.85
CA GLY A 74 -5.18 5.67 6.48
C GLY A 74 -3.99 6.38 7.14
N LEU A 75 -3.19 5.64 7.92
CA LEU A 75 -2.00 6.18 8.58
C LEU A 75 -0.94 6.63 7.57
N ILE A 76 -0.73 5.87 6.50
CA ILE A 76 0.15 6.26 5.38
C ILE A 76 -0.36 7.55 4.75
N GLY A 77 -1.67 7.70 4.55
CA GLY A 77 -2.27 8.93 4.01
C GLY A 77 -1.92 10.16 4.87
N VAL A 78 -2.06 10.06 6.19
CA VAL A 78 -1.68 11.14 7.12
C VAL A 78 -0.17 11.42 7.06
N ALA A 79 0.66 10.38 7.05
CA ALA A 79 2.11 10.52 6.95
C ALA A 79 2.53 11.24 5.66
N VAL A 80 1.89 10.94 4.53
CA VAL A 80 2.11 11.63 3.26
C VAL A 80 1.76 13.11 3.38
N VAL A 81 0.62 13.47 3.96
CA VAL A 81 0.24 14.89 4.15
C VAL A 81 1.30 15.63 4.97
N ILE A 82 1.76 15.05 6.08
CA ILE A 82 2.81 15.64 6.93
C ILE A 82 4.10 15.82 6.12
N ALA A 83 4.51 14.81 5.34
CA ALA A 83 5.69 14.87 4.51
C ALA A 83 5.61 15.99 3.45
N LEU A 84 4.45 16.15 2.79
CA LEU A 84 4.24 17.20 1.78
C LEU A 84 4.33 18.60 2.39
N ILE A 85 3.79 18.80 3.60
CA ILE A 85 3.93 20.06 4.35
C ILE A 85 5.40 20.32 4.69
N GLY A 86 6.11 19.29 5.16
CA GLY A 86 7.54 19.37 5.44
C GLY A 86 8.36 19.79 4.21
N ILE A 87 8.11 19.15 3.06
CA ILE A 87 8.76 19.50 1.78
C ILE A 87 8.48 20.95 1.40
N ALA A 88 7.22 21.39 1.50
CA ALA A 88 6.84 22.77 1.18
C ALA A 88 7.57 23.79 2.07
N ASN A 89 7.72 23.49 3.37
CA ASN A 89 8.42 24.34 4.32
C ASN A 89 9.93 24.39 4.03
N THR A 90 10.56 23.25 3.77
CA THR A 90 12.00 23.18 3.46
C THR A 90 12.33 23.93 2.17
N LEU A 91 11.54 23.72 1.10
CA LEU A 91 11.73 24.45 -0.15
C LEU A 91 11.45 25.95 0.01
N GLY A 92 10.45 26.30 0.82
CA GLY A 92 10.16 27.69 1.16
C GLY A 92 11.34 28.37 1.86
N LEU A 93 11.94 27.71 2.85
CA LEU A 93 13.12 28.20 3.56
C LEU A 93 14.34 28.33 2.63
N SER A 94 14.63 27.29 1.84
CA SER A 94 15.77 27.29 0.91
C SER A 94 15.70 28.44 -0.12
N VAL A 95 14.49 28.76 -0.59
CA VAL A 95 14.25 29.90 -1.48
C VAL A 95 14.56 31.22 -0.79
N LEU A 96 14.19 31.38 0.49
CA LEU A 96 14.45 32.60 1.25
C LEU A 96 15.95 32.79 1.50
N GLU A 97 16.66 31.73 1.90
CA GLU A 97 18.11 31.75 2.12
C GLU A 97 18.88 32.13 0.85
N ARG A 98 18.44 31.65 -0.32
CA ARG A 98 19.08 31.88 -1.62
C ARG A 98 18.48 33.02 -2.44
N ALA A 99 17.56 33.79 -1.84
CA ALA A 99 16.86 34.87 -2.55
C ALA A 99 17.83 35.94 -3.09
N ARG A 100 18.88 36.29 -2.33
CA ARG A 100 19.92 37.25 -2.77
C ARG A 100 20.70 36.73 -3.98
N GLU A 101 21.10 35.45 -3.97
CA GLU A 101 21.80 34.84 -5.10
C GLU A 101 20.93 34.81 -6.36
N HIS A 102 19.65 34.43 -6.21
CA HIS A 102 18.69 34.43 -7.32
C HIS A 102 18.38 35.84 -7.83
N ALA A 103 18.33 36.84 -6.95
CA ALA A 103 18.19 38.24 -7.33
C ALA A 103 19.41 38.74 -8.12
N MET A 104 20.64 38.38 -7.71
CA MET A 104 21.87 38.72 -8.42
C MET A 104 21.92 38.05 -9.80
N LEU A 105 21.56 36.77 -9.90
CA LEU A 105 21.42 36.08 -11.19
C LEU A 105 20.40 36.77 -12.11
N ARG A 106 19.27 37.24 -11.56
CA ARG A 106 18.29 38.03 -12.32
C ARG A 106 18.83 39.40 -12.77
N ALA A 107 19.67 40.05 -11.95
CA ALA A 107 20.34 41.29 -12.34
C ALA A 107 21.37 41.05 -13.47
N LEU A 108 21.96 39.85 -13.53
CA LEU A 108 22.82 39.38 -14.62
C LEU A 108 22.05 38.90 -15.87
N GLY A 109 20.72 39.09 -15.92
CA GLY A 109 19.89 38.80 -17.10
C GLY A 109 19.13 37.47 -17.07
N LEU A 110 19.14 36.73 -15.96
CA LEU A 110 18.40 35.47 -15.85
C LEU A 110 16.89 35.71 -15.91
N THR A 111 16.21 35.09 -16.86
CA THR A 111 14.76 35.25 -17.06
C THR A 111 13.96 34.49 -15.97
N ARG A 112 12.73 34.95 -15.69
CA ARG A 112 11.83 34.26 -14.73
C ARG A 112 11.56 32.78 -15.10
N ARG A 113 11.61 32.44 -16.40
CA ARG A 113 11.47 31.05 -16.88
C ARG A 113 12.69 30.20 -16.55
N GLN A 114 13.91 30.74 -16.66
CA GLN A 114 15.14 30.03 -16.30
C GLN A 114 15.20 29.75 -14.80
N LEU A 115 14.84 30.73 -13.96
CA LEU A 115 14.76 30.53 -12.51
C LEU A 115 13.73 29.45 -12.13
N ARG A 116 12.55 29.47 -12.76
CA ARG A 116 11.53 28.42 -12.55
C ARG A 116 12.00 27.04 -12.98
N ARG A 117 12.75 26.92 -14.09
CA ARG A 117 13.31 25.64 -14.54
C ARG A 117 14.33 25.10 -13.55
N MET A 118 15.20 25.96 -13.01
CA MET A 118 16.19 25.57 -12.01
C MET A 118 15.54 25.02 -10.74
N LEU A 119 14.54 25.74 -10.20
CA LEU A 119 13.79 25.28 -9.02
C LEU A 119 13.01 23.99 -9.32
N ALA A 120 12.44 23.86 -10.53
CA ALA A 120 11.77 22.63 -10.93
C ALA A 120 12.74 21.44 -11.02
N THR A 121 13.97 21.63 -11.53
CA THR A 121 14.97 20.57 -11.57
C THR A 121 15.42 20.14 -10.17
N GLU A 122 15.56 21.08 -9.24
CA GLU A 122 15.89 20.77 -7.84
C GLU A 122 14.77 19.96 -7.16
N ALA A 123 13.52 20.37 -7.38
CA ALA A 123 12.35 19.62 -6.90
C ALA A 123 12.24 18.22 -7.51
N VAL A 124 12.50 18.06 -8.81
CA VAL A 124 12.52 16.76 -9.48
C VAL A 124 13.59 15.86 -8.88
N LEU A 125 14.81 16.37 -8.69
CA LEU A 125 15.91 15.60 -8.09
C LEU A 125 15.56 15.13 -6.67
N LEU A 126 15.05 16.03 -5.83
CA LEU A 126 14.58 15.69 -4.48
C LEU A 126 13.48 14.63 -4.51
N SER A 127 12.50 14.77 -5.40
CA SER A 127 11.40 13.81 -5.54
C SER A 127 11.91 12.43 -5.98
N VAL A 128 12.84 12.38 -6.93
CA VAL A 128 13.43 11.12 -7.41
C VAL A 128 14.19 10.44 -6.28
N VAL A 129 15.08 11.16 -5.59
CA VAL A 129 15.86 10.61 -4.47
C VAL A 129 14.94 10.12 -3.35
N ALA A 130 13.95 10.92 -2.94
CA ALA A 130 13.00 10.53 -1.91
C ALA A 130 12.18 9.29 -2.31
N THR A 131 11.75 9.21 -3.57
CA THR A 131 10.97 8.07 -4.08
C THR A 131 11.81 6.80 -4.12
N VAL A 132 13.05 6.87 -4.61
CA VAL A 132 13.98 5.73 -4.65
C VAL A 132 14.28 5.25 -3.24
N LEU A 133 14.71 6.15 -2.35
CA LEU A 133 15.04 5.80 -0.97
C LEU A 133 13.82 5.25 -0.22
N GLY A 134 12.67 5.92 -0.34
CA GLY A 134 11.42 5.49 0.30
C GLY A 134 10.97 4.11 -0.17
N THR A 135 11.10 3.81 -1.47
CA THR A 135 10.77 2.50 -2.04
C THR A 135 11.72 1.42 -1.54
N VAL A 136 13.04 1.68 -1.56
CA VAL A 136 14.05 0.73 -1.07
C VAL A 136 13.84 0.41 0.40
N ILE A 137 13.65 1.45 1.22
CA ILE A 137 13.40 1.30 2.67
C ILE A 137 12.08 0.57 2.92
N GLY A 138 11.01 0.95 2.21
CA GLY A 138 9.69 0.34 2.35
C GLY A 138 9.67 -1.15 1.97
N VAL A 139 10.29 -1.51 0.85
CA VAL A 139 10.45 -2.92 0.43
C VAL A 139 11.34 -3.68 1.42
N GLY A 140 12.40 -3.05 1.92
CA GLY A 140 13.26 -3.63 2.95
C GLY A 140 12.50 -3.95 4.25
N PHE A 141 11.67 -3.02 4.73
CA PHE A 141 10.80 -3.26 5.89
C PHE A 141 9.75 -4.34 5.62
N ALA A 142 9.15 -4.36 4.42
CA ALA A 142 8.20 -5.40 4.03
C ALA A 142 8.86 -6.79 4.04
N TRP A 143 10.10 -6.89 3.54
CA TRP A 143 10.88 -8.13 3.55
C TRP A 143 11.20 -8.61 4.97
N VAL A 144 11.71 -7.72 5.81
CA VAL A 144 12.04 -8.04 7.21
C VAL A 144 10.77 -8.42 7.97
N GLY A 145 9.66 -7.71 7.76
CA GLY A 145 8.36 -8.03 8.37
C GLY A 145 7.85 -9.40 7.94
N TYR A 146 7.98 -9.74 6.66
CA TYR A 146 7.63 -11.05 6.13
C TYR A 146 8.44 -12.17 6.80
N GLU A 147 9.77 -12.05 6.84
CA GLU A 147 10.64 -13.08 7.42
C GLU A 147 10.42 -13.27 8.93
N THR A 148 10.15 -12.18 9.65
CA THR A 148 10.01 -12.22 11.11
C THR A 148 8.65 -12.69 11.58
N PHE A 149 7.56 -12.23 10.94
CA PHE A 149 6.20 -12.51 11.40
C PHE A 149 5.51 -13.60 10.57
N VAL A 150 5.70 -13.63 9.25
CA VAL A 150 4.93 -14.51 8.35
C VAL A 150 5.58 -15.89 8.25
N THR A 151 6.88 -15.97 7.98
CA THR A 151 7.59 -17.27 7.87
C THR A 151 7.49 -18.09 9.16
N ARG A 152 7.43 -17.43 10.32
CA ARG A 152 7.27 -18.10 11.63
C ARG A 152 5.86 -18.63 11.86
N ALA A 153 4.84 -17.94 11.36
CA ALA A 153 3.45 -18.31 11.53
C ALA A 153 2.94 -19.29 10.47
N LEU A 154 3.42 -19.17 9.22
CA LEU A 154 2.97 -19.92 8.06
C LEU A 154 4.19 -20.44 7.28
N ARG A 155 4.54 -21.72 7.50
CA ARG A 155 5.76 -22.35 6.93
C ARG A 155 5.83 -22.36 5.40
N ASP A 156 4.69 -22.31 4.72
CA ASP A 156 4.59 -22.36 3.24
C ASP A 156 4.06 -21.05 2.63
N ALA A 157 4.09 -19.94 3.39
CA ALA A 157 3.80 -18.64 2.79
C ALA A 157 4.83 -18.32 1.71
N THR A 158 4.39 -17.68 0.63
CA THR A 158 5.29 -17.15 -0.41
C THR A 158 5.05 -15.65 -0.56
N MET A 159 6.13 -14.88 -0.50
CA MET A 159 6.03 -13.43 -0.70
C MET A 159 5.89 -13.13 -2.19
N ARG A 160 4.68 -12.72 -2.60
CA ARG A 160 4.43 -12.22 -3.95
C ARG A 160 4.34 -10.70 -3.92
N VAL A 161 5.36 -10.05 -4.46
CA VAL A 161 5.39 -8.59 -4.57
C VAL A 161 4.50 -8.15 -5.75
N PRO A 162 3.45 -7.33 -5.52
CA PRO A 162 2.61 -6.81 -6.58
C PRO A 162 3.30 -5.63 -7.28
N TRP A 163 4.18 -5.93 -8.23
CA TRP A 163 4.98 -4.93 -8.96
C TRP A 163 4.14 -3.82 -9.61
N LEU A 164 2.97 -4.16 -10.13
CA LEU A 164 2.00 -3.20 -10.69
C LEU A 164 1.53 -2.20 -9.63
N SER A 165 1.05 -2.68 -8.49
CA SER A 165 0.58 -1.82 -7.40
C SER A 165 1.72 -0.96 -6.83
N LEU A 166 2.91 -1.53 -6.67
CA LEU A 166 4.10 -0.76 -6.28
C LEU A 166 4.41 0.34 -7.29
N GLY A 167 4.39 0.04 -8.59
CA GLY A 167 4.61 1.03 -9.65
C GLY A 167 3.61 2.18 -9.60
N VAL A 168 2.33 1.88 -9.35
CA VAL A 168 1.28 2.89 -9.18
C VAL A 168 1.54 3.76 -7.94
N VAL A 169 1.88 3.16 -6.80
CA VAL A 169 2.17 3.91 -5.56
C VAL A 169 3.40 4.81 -5.73
N VAL A 170 4.46 4.29 -6.35
CA VAL A 170 5.68 5.05 -6.68
C VAL A 170 5.36 6.24 -7.57
N LEU A 171 4.54 6.03 -8.61
CA LEU A 171 4.11 7.10 -9.50
C LEU A 171 3.30 8.16 -8.75
N ILE A 172 2.34 7.75 -7.92
CA ILE A 172 1.52 8.68 -7.11
C ILE A 172 2.41 9.47 -6.15
N ALA A 173 3.36 8.81 -5.48
CA ALA A 173 4.28 9.46 -4.55
C ALA A 173 5.18 10.49 -5.26
N ALA A 174 5.72 10.15 -6.43
CA ALA A 174 6.53 11.07 -7.24
C ALA A 174 5.70 12.28 -7.70
N LEU A 175 4.47 12.06 -8.18
CA LEU A 175 3.56 13.14 -8.57
C LEU A 175 3.18 14.02 -7.37
N ALA A 176 2.91 13.42 -6.21
CA ALA A 176 2.61 14.16 -4.99
C ALA A 176 3.79 15.05 -4.56
N GLY A 177 5.02 14.51 -4.57
CA GLY A 177 6.24 15.27 -4.27
C GLY A 177 6.46 16.45 -5.23
N LEU A 178 6.27 16.22 -6.53
CA LEU A 178 6.34 17.27 -7.54
C LEU A 178 5.27 18.34 -7.32
N LEU A 179 4.03 17.95 -7.02
CA LEU A 179 2.92 18.87 -6.76
C LEU A 179 3.16 19.72 -5.51
N ALA A 180 3.71 19.14 -4.44
CA ALA A 180 4.07 19.87 -3.24
C ALA A 180 5.10 20.98 -3.51
N ALA A 181 6.03 20.76 -4.45
CA ALA A 181 7.02 21.76 -4.82
C ALA A 181 6.48 22.92 -5.68
N VAL A 182 5.29 22.78 -6.29
CA VAL A 182 4.71 23.81 -7.17
C VAL A 182 4.38 25.10 -6.41
N LEU A 183 3.83 24.99 -5.21
CA LEU A 183 3.46 26.12 -4.36
C LEU A 183 4.66 27.01 -3.98
N PRO A 184 5.74 26.48 -3.36
CA PRO A 184 6.93 27.27 -3.05
C PRO A 184 7.64 27.78 -4.32
N ALA A 185 7.74 26.99 -5.39
CA ALA A 185 8.33 27.45 -6.65
C ALA A 185 7.56 28.64 -7.27
N ARG A 186 6.23 28.66 -7.14
CA ARG A 186 5.40 29.80 -7.56
C ARG A 186 5.60 31.02 -6.67
N ARG A 187 5.72 30.84 -5.35
CA ARG A 187 6.02 31.93 -4.41
C ARG A 187 7.38 32.55 -4.70
N ALA A 188 8.43 31.72 -4.84
CA ALA A 188 9.79 32.14 -5.20
C ALA A 188 9.83 33.02 -6.46
N ALA A 189 9.10 32.62 -7.50
CA ALA A 189 9.04 33.37 -8.77
C ALA A 189 8.29 34.71 -8.67
N ARG A 190 7.51 34.91 -7.61
CA ARG A 190 6.73 36.14 -7.35
C ARG A 190 7.42 37.10 -6.40
N VAL A 191 8.35 36.65 -5.55
CA VAL A 191 9.11 37.56 -4.69
C VAL A 191 9.89 38.54 -5.58
N ILE A 192 9.59 39.82 -5.41
CA ILE A 192 10.12 40.90 -6.22
C ILE A 192 11.49 41.27 -5.64
N PRO A 193 12.56 41.36 -6.45
CA PRO A 193 13.92 41.67 -5.97
C PRO A 193 14.09 43.04 -5.28
N ALA A 194 13.05 43.88 -5.25
CA ALA A 194 13.13 45.28 -4.84
C ALA A 194 13.01 45.50 -3.32
N GLU A 195 12.37 44.61 -2.56
CA GLU A 195 12.27 44.75 -1.09
C GLU A 195 13.60 44.52 -0.36
N GLY A 196 14.58 43.89 -1.03
CA GLY A 196 15.92 43.67 -0.47
C GLY A 196 16.87 44.86 -0.56
N LEU A 197 16.48 45.95 -1.23
CA LEU A 197 17.29 47.16 -1.44
C LEU A 197 16.72 48.41 -0.75
N SER A 198 15.57 48.31 -0.08
CA SER A 198 14.91 49.44 0.61
C SER A 198 14.92 49.31 2.13
N LEU A 199 15.70 48.38 2.67
CA LEU A 199 15.96 48.24 4.10
C LEU A 199 17.43 48.60 4.37
N ASP A 200 17.77 49.87 4.09
CA ASP A 200 18.86 50.60 4.74
C ASP A 200 18.25 51.87 5.34
#